data_AF-A0AAV6KC05-F1
#
_entry.id   AF-A0AAV6KC05-F1
#
_cell.length_a   1.000
_cell.length_b   1.000
_cell.length_c   1.000
_cell.angle_alpha   90.00
_cell.angle_beta   90.00
_cell.angle_gamma   90.00
#
_symmetry.space_group_name_H-M   'P 1'
#
loop_
_entity.id
_entity.type
_entity.pdbx_description
1 polymer ?
#
loop_
_entity_poly.entity_id
_entity_poly.type
_entity_poly.pdbx_seq_one_letter_code
_entity_poly.pdbx_strand_id
1 'polypeptide(L)'
;MAKAHLYTTVKVARDEDLMEQIGRDKYFDLVDHNKVRSFRIKRQMPFNLFKVGHLREATDKVKVAELNLFLEVELGQGLRPIPPPVKNADDILLFFKLYDPLKEELSYVGRLYVKAGGMPVEILAKINRGVPLLERILNIHKDTYTNFSMKDENLQTVLLESFAAFIETMSTTKVYEVQEEVLRRATVSVKDFEQVGLELSWMKKRLETAKKVNKCTESRIYVDLCETALKVGRAKVRELEEGLVKAKTELEDWSTDLPNSLAANDYLLMDVV
;
A
#
# COMPACT_ATOMS: atom_id res chain seq x y z
N MET A 1 39.57 38.60 24.43
CA MET A 1 38.36 37.83 24.01
C MET A 1 37.46 38.63 23.03
N ALA A 2 37.96 39.14 21.89
CA ALA A 2 37.25 40.23 21.19
C ALA A 2 36.70 39.95 19.77
N LYS A 3 36.58 38.69 19.29
CA LYS A 3 36.14 38.43 17.90
C LYS A 3 34.95 37.48 17.72
N ALA A 4 34.43 36.85 18.78
CA ALA A 4 33.32 35.88 18.67
C ALA A 4 32.01 36.51 18.14
N HIS A 5 31.77 37.78 18.45
CA HIS A 5 30.59 38.52 17.99
C HIS A 5 30.60 38.82 16.47
N LEU A 6 31.73 38.65 15.78
CA LEU A 6 31.85 38.89 14.33
C LEU A 6 31.46 37.66 13.50
N TYR A 7 31.28 36.51 14.14
CA TYR A 7 30.99 35.24 13.48
C TYR A 7 29.65 34.67 13.95
N THR A 8 29.05 33.86 13.09
CA THR A 8 27.87 33.05 13.36
C THR A 8 28.20 31.60 13.03
N THR A 9 27.74 30.68 13.86
CA THR A 9 27.86 29.24 13.59
C THR A 9 26.71 28.82 12.69
N VAL A 10 27.00 28.09 11.62
CA VAL A 10 26.02 27.51 10.70
C VAL A 10 26.13 25.99 10.80
N LYS A 11 25.04 25.32 11.16
CA LYS A 11 24.95 23.87 11.24
C LYS A 11 24.07 23.38 10.10
N VAL A 12 24.55 22.40 9.35
CA VAL A 12 23.90 21.94 8.11
C VAL A 12 23.58 20.46 8.24
N ALA A 13 22.31 20.12 8.17
CA ALA A 13 21.78 18.77 8.10
C ALA A 13 21.46 18.40 6.64
N ARG A 14 21.64 17.13 6.29
CA ARG A 14 21.28 16.53 5.00
C ARG A 14 20.47 15.26 5.21
N ASP A 15 19.92 14.73 4.12
CA ASP A 15 19.18 13.46 4.13
C ASP A 15 19.98 12.32 4.79
N GLU A 16 21.31 12.25 4.62
CA GLU A 16 22.14 11.21 5.26
C GLU A 16 22.18 11.36 6.79
N ASP A 17 22.22 12.60 7.31
CA ASP A 17 22.21 12.85 8.74
C ASP A 17 20.86 12.43 9.37
N LEU A 18 19.76 12.62 8.64
CA LEU A 18 18.42 12.18 9.04
C LEU A 18 18.33 10.65 9.06
N MET A 19 18.87 9.96 8.05
CA MET A 19 18.92 8.50 7.99
C MET A 19 19.73 7.91 9.15
N GLU A 20 20.85 8.54 9.51
CA GLU A 20 21.72 8.05 10.57
C GLU A 20 21.14 8.27 11.97
N GLN A 21 20.43 9.38 12.20
CA GLN A 21 20.04 9.81 13.55
C GLN A 21 18.59 9.45 13.93
N ILE A 22 17.67 9.35 12.97
CA ILE A 22 16.28 8.97 13.27
C ILE A 22 16.24 7.52 13.77
N GLY A 23 15.57 7.32 14.92
CA GLY A 23 15.42 6.01 15.56
C GLY A 23 16.45 5.69 16.64
N ARG A 24 17.54 6.45 16.75
CA ARG A 24 18.61 6.17 17.72
C ARG A 24 18.46 6.90 19.05
N ASP A 25 17.87 8.10 19.03
CA ASP A 25 17.64 8.93 20.22
C ASP A 25 16.14 9.27 20.39
N LYS A 26 15.69 9.51 21.62
CA LYS A 26 14.27 9.80 21.98
C LYS A 26 13.71 11.15 21.47
N TYR A 27 14.44 11.87 20.63
CA TYR A 27 14.05 13.22 20.21
C TYR A 27 13.09 13.19 19.01
N PHE A 28 12.04 14.00 19.09
CA PHE A 28 11.00 14.10 18.06
C PHE A 28 11.46 14.92 16.83
N ASP A 29 12.57 15.65 16.95
CA ASP A 29 13.17 16.45 15.87
C ASP A 29 13.78 15.61 14.73
N LEU A 30 14.20 16.26 13.65
CA LEU A 30 14.79 15.59 12.49
C LEU A 30 16.24 15.13 12.72
N VAL A 31 17.03 15.91 13.46
CA VAL A 31 18.44 15.62 13.80
C VAL A 31 18.85 16.29 15.12
N ASP A 32 19.88 15.75 15.78
CA ASP A 32 20.65 16.46 16.80
C ASP A 32 21.67 17.40 16.13
N HIS A 33 21.41 18.70 16.21
CA HIS A 33 22.24 19.74 15.60
C HIS A 33 23.65 19.85 16.21
N ASN A 34 23.95 19.20 17.33
CA ASN A 34 25.32 19.11 17.84
C ASN A 34 26.15 18.02 17.15
N LYS A 35 25.48 17.07 16.48
CA LYS A 35 26.10 15.94 15.78
C LYS A 35 26.20 16.14 14.27
N VAL A 36 25.66 17.23 13.72
CA VAL A 36 25.77 17.57 12.29
C VAL A 36 26.96 18.48 11.99
N ARG A 37 27.35 18.57 10.72
CA ARG A 37 28.46 19.43 10.29
C ARG A 37 28.19 20.90 10.61
N SER A 38 29.22 21.56 11.15
CA SER A 38 29.15 22.97 11.54
C SER A 38 30.28 23.80 10.94
N PHE A 39 29.96 25.05 10.61
CA PHE A 39 30.85 26.03 9.99
C PHE A 39 30.76 27.35 10.75
N ARG A 40 31.84 28.14 10.78
CA ARG A 40 31.80 29.51 11.29
C ARG A 40 31.97 30.49 10.14
N ILE A 41 31.00 31.38 9.97
CA ILE A 41 31.01 32.40 8.91
C ILE A 41 31.03 33.79 9.52
N LYS A 42 31.60 34.77 8.80
CA LYS A 42 31.56 36.17 9.21
C LYS A 42 30.14 36.69 9.03
N ARG A 43 29.59 37.41 10.02
CA ARG A 43 28.23 37.96 9.98
C ARG A 43 27.97 38.90 8.80
N GLN A 44 29.00 39.61 8.36
CA GLN A 44 28.95 40.56 7.24
C GLN A 44 29.05 39.86 5.86
N MET A 45 29.22 38.53 5.82
CA MET A 45 29.32 37.79 4.56
C MET A 45 27.92 37.64 3.95
N PRO A 46 27.68 38.19 2.74
CA PRO A 46 26.41 38.01 2.06
C PRO A 46 26.18 36.53 1.71
N PHE A 47 24.93 36.07 1.80
CA PHE A 47 24.59 34.67 1.55
C PHE A 47 24.88 34.22 0.11
N ASN A 48 24.86 35.09 -0.90
CA ASN A 48 25.23 34.72 -2.27
C ASN A 48 26.73 34.43 -2.46
N LEU A 49 27.58 34.96 -1.57
CA LEU A 49 29.01 34.67 -1.52
C LEU A 49 29.30 33.39 -0.72
N PHE A 50 28.38 32.99 0.16
CA PHE A 50 28.42 31.71 0.87
C PHE A 50 27.62 30.66 0.08
N LYS A 51 28.29 29.85 -0.75
CA LYS A 51 27.64 28.79 -1.53
C LYS A 51 27.04 27.70 -0.63
N VAL A 52 25.88 27.96 -0.06
CA VAL A 52 24.98 26.98 0.54
C VAL A 52 23.65 27.17 -0.18
N GLY A 53 23.22 26.12 -0.88
CA GLY A 53 22.15 26.17 -1.88
C GLY A 53 20.94 27.01 -1.46
N HIS A 54 20.47 27.84 -2.40
CA HIS A 54 19.24 28.65 -2.36
C HIS A 54 18.55 28.78 -0.99
N LEU A 55 19.16 29.52 -0.04
CA LEU A 55 18.43 30.00 1.12
C LEU A 55 17.40 31.02 0.66
N ARG A 56 16.11 30.71 0.86
CA ARG A 56 15.02 31.67 0.68
C ARG A 56 14.70 32.29 2.03
N GLU A 57 14.88 33.60 2.12
CA GLU A 57 14.56 34.49 3.25
C GLU A 57 15.17 34.09 4.61
N ALA A 58 16.42 34.50 4.85
CA ALA A 58 16.91 34.65 6.21
C ALA A 58 16.24 35.89 6.82
N THR A 59 15.53 35.73 7.93
CA THR A 59 14.89 36.84 8.64
C THR A 59 15.96 37.78 9.20
N ASP A 60 16.04 39.01 8.67
CA ASP A 60 16.98 40.07 9.07
C ASP A 60 16.84 40.58 10.52
N LYS A 61 15.97 39.95 11.34
CA LYS A 61 15.52 40.52 12.62
C LYS A 61 16.16 39.93 13.88
N VAL A 62 17.08 38.97 13.79
CA VAL A 62 17.72 38.43 15.00
C VAL A 62 19.22 38.36 14.78
N LYS A 63 20.02 38.82 15.76
CA LYS A 63 21.45 38.53 15.83
C LYS A 63 21.65 37.04 16.10
N VAL A 64 21.32 36.20 15.13
CA VAL A 64 21.37 34.74 15.26
C VAL A 64 22.83 34.32 15.51
N ALA A 65 23.10 33.81 16.71
CA ALA A 65 24.41 33.26 17.06
C ALA A 65 24.66 31.91 16.39
N GLU A 66 23.58 31.17 16.09
CA GLU A 66 23.58 29.85 15.49
C GLU A 66 22.43 29.68 14.50
N LEU A 67 22.75 29.30 13.26
CA LEU A 67 21.80 29.06 12.18
C LEU A 67 21.78 27.57 11.84
N ASN A 68 20.61 26.93 11.98
CA ASN A 68 20.39 25.53 11.62
C ASN A 68 19.72 25.46 10.24
N LEU A 69 20.35 24.75 9.32
CA LEU A 69 19.92 24.65 7.92
C LEU A 69 19.75 23.18 7.51
N PHE A 70 18.78 22.95 6.64
CA PHE A 70 18.66 21.70 5.89
C PHE A 70 19.15 21.95 4.45
N LEU A 71 20.15 21.18 4.00
CA LEU A 71 20.67 21.25 2.64
C LEU A 71 19.98 20.20 1.79
N GLU A 72 19.09 20.67 0.92
CA GLU A 72 18.47 19.86 -0.11
C GLU A 72 19.49 19.52 -1.21
N VAL A 73 19.63 18.22 -1.48
CA VAL A 73 20.37 17.71 -2.63
C VAL A 73 19.47 16.75 -3.38
N GLU A 74 19.16 17.06 -4.63
CA GLU A 74 18.46 16.16 -5.53
C GLU A 74 19.47 15.37 -6.34
N LEU A 75 19.29 14.05 -6.41
CA LEU A 75 20.15 13.15 -7.17
C LEU A 75 19.38 12.60 -8.37
N GLY A 76 19.91 12.80 -9.58
CA GLY A 76 19.35 12.23 -10.81
C GLY A 76 19.83 10.80 -11.07
N GLN A 77 19.50 10.29 -12.25
CA GLN A 77 19.99 8.99 -12.72
C GLN A 77 21.53 8.93 -12.62
N GLY A 78 22.05 7.89 -11.96
CA GLY A 78 23.49 7.71 -11.71
C GLY A 78 24.04 8.51 -10.52
N LEU A 79 23.21 8.90 -9.54
CA LEU A 79 23.61 9.56 -8.29
C LEU A 79 24.33 10.91 -8.47
N ARG A 80 24.05 11.61 -9.57
CA ARG A 80 24.62 12.94 -9.83
C ARG A 80 23.70 14.03 -9.31
N PRO A 81 24.22 15.09 -8.66
CA PRO A 81 23.41 16.22 -8.26
C PRO A 81 22.69 16.84 -9.45
N ILE A 82 21.37 16.98 -9.36
CA ILE A 82 20.52 17.66 -10.34
C ILE A 82 19.97 18.96 -9.75
N PRO A 83 19.54 19.91 -10.59
CA PRO A 83 18.84 21.09 -10.12
C PRO A 83 17.60 20.69 -9.30
N PRO A 84 17.37 21.31 -8.13
CA PRO A 84 16.18 21.04 -7.35
C PRO A 84 14.92 21.42 -8.13
N PRO A 85 13.80 20.71 -7.93
CA PRO A 85 12.55 21.01 -8.60
C PRO A 85 12.09 22.44 -8.31
N VAL A 86 11.44 23.07 -9.28
CA VAL A 86 10.87 24.41 -9.13
C VAL A 86 9.78 24.37 -8.06
N LYS A 87 9.95 25.20 -7.01
CA LYS A 87 9.03 25.27 -5.87
C LYS A 87 8.08 26.46 -6.02
N ASN A 88 6.82 26.23 -5.69
CA ASN A 88 5.77 27.23 -5.64
C ASN A 88 5.57 27.72 -4.20
N ALA A 89 4.88 28.85 -4.04
CA ALA A 89 4.58 29.41 -2.71
C ALA A 89 3.74 28.46 -1.84
N ASP A 90 2.88 27.66 -2.46
CA ASP A 90 1.97 26.73 -1.77
C ASP A 90 2.55 25.33 -1.56
N ASP A 91 3.86 25.13 -1.82
CA ASP A 91 4.52 23.84 -1.62
C ASP A 91 5.04 23.70 -0.18
N ILE A 92 4.64 22.62 0.48
CA ILE A 92 5.09 22.24 1.82
C ILE A 92 6.03 21.03 1.70
N LEU A 93 7.19 21.10 2.36
CA LEU A 93 8.10 19.96 2.48
C LEU A 93 7.70 19.11 3.69
N LEU A 94 7.39 17.84 3.45
CA LEU A 94 7.13 16.85 4.50
C LEU A 94 8.30 15.88 4.61
N PHE A 95 8.64 15.49 5.84
CA PHE A 95 9.61 14.44 6.16
C PHE A 95 8.86 13.23 6.73
N PHE A 96 9.18 12.03 6.26
CA PHE A 96 8.48 10.82 6.67
C PHE A 96 9.33 9.97 7.60
N LYS A 97 8.71 9.57 8.72
CA LYS A 97 9.26 8.61 9.67
C LYS A 97 8.36 7.37 9.66
N LEU A 98 8.94 6.19 9.50
CA LEU A 98 8.24 4.91 9.59
C LEU A 98 8.56 4.26 10.94
N TYR A 99 7.52 3.91 11.69
CA TYR A 99 7.68 3.16 12.94
C TYR A 99 7.59 1.66 12.67
N ASP A 100 8.60 0.91 13.11
CA ASP A 100 8.59 -0.55 13.11
C ASP A 100 8.16 -1.07 14.50
N PRO A 101 6.92 -1.59 14.65
CA PRO A 101 6.42 -2.04 15.94
C PRO A 101 7.11 -3.30 16.47
N LEU A 102 7.84 -4.05 15.62
CA LEU A 102 8.58 -5.23 16.07
C LEU A 102 9.92 -4.86 16.70
N LYS A 103 10.53 -3.77 16.23
CA LYS A 103 11.82 -3.26 16.75
C LYS A 103 11.65 -2.11 17.73
N GLU A 104 10.46 -1.52 17.80
CA GLU A 104 10.18 -0.29 18.54
C GLU A 104 11.07 0.88 18.10
N GLU A 105 11.40 0.94 16.80
CA GLU A 105 12.32 1.93 16.21
C GLU A 105 11.62 2.78 15.15
N LEU A 106 12.10 4.02 14.97
CA LEU A 106 11.72 4.90 13.87
C LEU A 106 12.80 4.89 12.79
N SER A 107 12.41 4.94 11.52
CA SER A 107 13.35 5.07 10.40
C SER A 107 12.93 6.21 9.48
N TYR A 108 13.89 7.01 9.04
CA TYR A 108 13.63 8.03 8.01
C TYR A 108 13.41 7.35 6.66
N VAL A 109 12.33 7.70 5.97
CA VAL A 109 11.97 7.10 4.66
C VAL A 109 11.88 8.14 3.54
N GLY A 110 12.48 9.31 3.76
CA GLY A 110 12.59 10.38 2.77
C GLY A 110 11.66 11.56 3.02
N ARG A 111 11.60 12.44 2.03
CA ARG A 111 10.87 13.71 2.05
C ARG A 111 10.10 13.94 0.76
N LEU A 112 9.04 14.73 0.82
CA LEU A 112 8.19 15.02 -0.34
C LEU A 112 7.63 16.44 -0.28
N TYR A 113 7.59 17.10 -1.44
CA TYR A 113 6.82 18.33 -1.63
C TYR A 113 5.34 18.03 -1.93
N VAL A 114 4.46 18.65 -1.16
CA VAL A 114 3.00 18.56 -1.33
C VAL A 114 2.39 19.95 -1.40
N LYS A 115 1.22 20.06 -2.03
CA LYS A 115 0.45 21.32 -2.04
C LYS A 115 -0.24 21.50 -0.69
N ALA A 116 -0.20 22.71 -0.14
CA ALA A 116 -0.85 23.05 1.12
C ALA A 116 -2.37 22.73 1.13
N GLY A 117 -3.05 22.90 -0.01
CA GLY A 117 -4.46 22.56 -0.20
C GLY A 117 -4.73 21.13 -0.70
N GLY A 118 -3.70 20.28 -0.83
CA GLY A 118 -3.84 18.92 -1.34
C GLY A 118 -4.47 17.95 -0.34
N MET A 119 -5.10 16.89 -0.84
CA MET A 119 -5.76 15.89 0.00
C MET A 119 -4.73 14.88 0.55
N PRO A 120 -4.79 14.47 1.84
CA PRO A 120 -3.85 13.49 2.40
C PRO A 120 -3.75 12.16 1.64
N VAL A 121 -4.85 11.73 1.00
CA VAL A 121 -4.88 10.50 0.19
C VAL A 121 -3.93 10.55 -1.01
N GLU A 122 -3.69 11.74 -1.57
CA GLU A 122 -2.76 11.94 -2.70
C GLU A 122 -1.31 11.74 -2.28
N ILE A 123 -1.01 11.94 -0.99
CA ILE A 123 0.31 11.76 -0.41
C ILE A 123 0.65 10.27 -0.32
N LEU A 124 -0.32 9.41 0.03
CA LEU A 124 -0.13 7.96 0.14
C LEU A 124 0.32 7.35 -1.19
N ALA A 125 -0.25 7.78 -2.31
CA ALA A 125 0.15 7.33 -3.64
C ALA A 125 1.61 7.73 -3.97
N LYS A 126 2.07 8.89 -3.48
CA LYS A 126 3.43 9.40 -3.70
C LYS A 126 4.47 8.74 -2.78
N ILE A 127 4.15 8.52 -1.50
CA ILE A 127 5.03 7.80 -0.56
C ILE A 127 5.31 6.37 -1.08
N ASN A 128 4.27 5.69 -1.59
CA ASN A 128 4.42 4.36 -2.17
C ASN A 128 5.29 4.33 -3.44
N ARG A 129 5.52 5.48 -4.10
CA ARG A 129 6.41 5.62 -5.25
C ARG A 129 7.82 6.11 -4.87
N GLY A 130 7.99 6.75 -3.71
CA GLY A 130 9.19 7.52 -3.35
C GLY A 130 10.32 6.74 -2.64
N VAL A 131 10.02 5.58 -2.04
CA VAL A 131 11.07 4.67 -1.54
C VAL A 131 11.45 3.74 -2.68
N PRO A 132 12.74 3.59 -3.05
CA PRO A 132 13.17 2.59 -4.02
C PRO A 132 12.61 1.24 -3.60
N LEU A 133 11.81 0.62 -4.46
CA LEU A 133 11.11 -0.63 -4.17
C LEU A 133 12.05 -1.72 -3.62
N LEU A 134 13.30 -1.73 -4.12
CA LEU A 134 14.37 -2.62 -3.68
C LEU A 134 14.87 -2.32 -2.25
N GLU A 135 14.99 -1.04 -1.85
CA GLU A 135 15.30 -0.66 -0.46
C GLU A 135 14.18 -1.07 0.49
N ARG A 136 12.92 -0.93 0.07
CA ARG A 136 11.78 -1.39 0.86
C ARG A 136 11.81 -2.92 1.06
N ILE A 137 12.13 -3.67 0.00
CA ILE A 137 12.29 -5.12 0.08
C ILE A 137 13.43 -5.49 1.02
N LEU A 138 14.59 -4.82 0.92
CA LEU A 138 15.71 -5.03 1.83
C LEU A 138 15.33 -4.75 3.30
N ASN A 139 14.54 -3.71 3.56
CA ASN A 139 14.12 -3.37 4.93
C ASN A 139 13.15 -4.38 5.55
N ILE A 140 12.24 -4.95 4.74
CA ILE A 140 11.24 -5.93 5.20
C ILE A 140 11.85 -7.35 5.24
N HIS A 141 12.64 -7.68 4.22
CA HIS A 141 13.22 -8.99 3.96
C HIS A 141 14.73 -8.86 3.79
N LYS A 142 15.43 -8.65 4.90
CA LYS A 142 16.89 -8.38 4.95
C LYS A 142 17.72 -9.43 4.22
N ASP A 143 17.24 -10.67 4.20
CA ASP A 143 17.97 -11.78 3.60
C ASP A 143 17.87 -11.82 2.07
N THR A 144 17.01 -11.01 1.45
CA THR A 144 16.67 -11.08 0.02
C THR A 144 17.88 -11.00 -0.91
N TYR A 145 18.89 -10.19 -0.57
CA TYR A 145 20.06 -9.97 -1.43
C TYR A 145 21.34 -10.61 -0.87
N THR A 146 21.25 -11.40 0.21
CA THR A 146 22.43 -11.93 0.92
C THR A 146 23.31 -12.84 0.07
N ASN A 147 22.69 -13.65 -0.78
CA ASN A 147 23.38 -14.56 -1.69
C ASN A 147 23.43 -14.04 -3.13
N PHE A 148 22.93 -12.82 -3.36
CA PHE A 148 22.88 -12.23 -4.68
C PHE A 148 24.30 -11.83 -5.11
N SER A 149 24.79 -12.44 -6.18
CA SER A 149 26.15 -12.20 -6.68
C SER A 149 26.15 -12.19 -8.21
N MET A 150 26.38 -11.01 -8.79
CA MET A 150 26.52 -10.82 -10.23
C MET A 150 27.73 -9.93 -10.48
N LYS A 151 28.65 -10.37 -11.35
CA LYS A 151 29.93 -9.68 -11.59
C LYS A 151 29.83 -8.51 -12.58
N ASP A 152 28.83 -8.54 -13.45
CA ASP A 152 28.60 -7.51 -14.46
C ASP A 152 27.57 -6.49 -13.94
N GLU A 153 28.01 -5.23 -13.78
CA GLU A 153 27.20 -4.15 -13.20
C GLU A 153 25.99 -3.77 -14.08
N ASN A 154 26.11 -3.89 -15.40
CA ASN A 154 25.01 -3.59 -16.32
C ASN A 154 23.93 -4.67 -16.25
N LEU A 155 24.33 -5.94 -16.27
CA LEU A 155 23.40 -7.06 -16.11
C LEU A 155 22.75 -7.05 -14.72
N GLN A 156 23.51 -6.68 -13.69
CA GLN A 156 22.99 -6.53 -12.33
C GLN A 156 21.88 -5.48 -12.28
N THR A 157 22.11 -4.31 -12.89
CA THR A 157 21.13 -3.22 -12.95
C THR A 157 19.86 -3.65 -13.67
N VAL A 158 20.00 -4.23 -14.87
CA VAL A 158 18.86 -4.71 -15.69
C VAL A 158 18.05 -5.77 -14.95
N LEU A 159 18.71 -6.68 -14.23
CA LEU A 159 18.03 -7.72 -13.47
C LEU A 159 17.26 -7.13 -12.28
N LEU A 160 17.86 -6.20 -11.54
CA LEU A 160 17.22 -5.56 -10.40
C LEU A 160 16.04 -4.67 -10.83
N GLU A 161 16.13 -4.00 -11.98
CA GLU A 161 15.02 -3.28 -12.60
C GLU A 161 13.89 -4.23 -13.02
N SER A 162 14.22 -5.37 -13.64
CA SER A 162 13.25 -6.40 -14.00
C SER A 162 12.55 -6.97 -12.76
N PHE A 163 13.30 -7.22 -11.69
CA PHE A 163 12.77 -7.68 -10.41
C PHE A 163 11.85 -6.63 -9.78
N ALA A 164 12.24 -5.35 -9.79
CA ALA A 164 11.39 -4.27 -9.31
C ALA A 164 10.07 -4.17 -10.09
N ALA A 165 10.12 -4.20 -11.43
CA ALA A 165 8.93 -4.19 -12.28
C ALA A 165 8.01 -5.40 -12.04
N PHE A 166 8.59 -6.58 -11.81
CA PHE A 166 7.84 -7.78 -11.44
C PHE A 166 7.11 -7.60 -10.11
N ILE A 167 7.77 -7.06 -9.09
CA ILE A 167 7.17 -6.81 -7.77
C ILE A 167 6.07 -5.76 -7.88
N GLU A 168 6.28 -4.68 -8.63
CA GLU A 168 5.27 -3.64 -8.85
C GLU A 168 4.01 -4.22 -9.51
N THR A 169 4.18 -5.02 -10.56
CA THR A 169 3.10 -5.73 -11.24
C THR A 169 2.32 -6.62 -10.26
N MET A 170 3.02 -7.41 -9.45
CA MET A 170 2.39 -8.30 -8.47
C MET A 170 1.71 -7.54 -7.31
N SER A 171 2.21 -6.36 -6.96
CA SER A 171 1.66 -5.53 -5.87
C SER A 171 0.35 -4.83 -6.24
N THR A 172 0.16 -4.56 -7.53
CA THR A 172 -1.03 -3.87 -8.06
C THR A 172 -2.12 -4.84 -8.51
N THR A 173 -1.79 -6.13 -8.66
CA THR A 173 -2.74 -7.17 -9.08
C THR A 173 -3.53 -7.68 -7.86
N LYS A 174 -4.86 -7.62 -7.92
CA LYS A 174 -5.72 -8.12 -6.85
C LYS A 174 -5.87 -9.63 -6.89
N VAL A 175 -5.78 -10.28 -5.72
CA VAL A 175 -5.74 -11.76 -5.57
C VAL A 175 -6.92 -12.50 -6.20
N TYR A 176 -8.11 -11.91 -6.22
CA TYR A 176 -9.33 -12.51 -6.78
C TYR A 176 -9.52 -12.25 -8.28
N GLU A 177 -8.71 -11.36 -8.87
CA GLU A 177 -8.72 -11.06 -10.32
C GLU A 177 -7.64 -11.87 -11.05
N VAL A 178 -6.83 -12.66 -10.31
CA VAL A 178 -5.67 -13.36 -10.85
C VAL A 178 -6.10 -14.68 -11.48
N GLN A 179 -5.96 -14.78 -12.80
CA GLN A 179 -6.06 -16.07 -13.49
C GLN A 179 -4.96 -17.03 -13.02
N GLU A 180 -5.24 -18.33 -12.99
CA GLU A 180 -4.28 -19.38 -12.61
C GLU A 180 -2.96 -19.27 -13.39
N GLU A 181 -3.03 -18.91 -14.68
CA GLU A 181 -1.86 -18.70 -15.54
C GLU A 181 -0.95 -17.54 -15.10
N VAL A 182 -1.51 -16.48 -14.52
CA VAL A 182 -0.70 -15.37 -14.00
C VAL A 182 0.06 -15.82 -12.76
N LEU A 183 -0.57 -16.57 -11.86
CA LEU A 183 0.08 -17.16 -10.68
C LEU A 183 1.16 -18.18 -11.08
N ARG A 184 0.90 -18.97 -12.13
CA ARG A 184 1.86 -19.93 -12.67
C ARG A 184 3.08 -19.22 -13.24
N ARG A 185 2.90 -18.21 -14.09
CA ARG A 185 3.99 -17.39 -14.63
C ARG A 185 4.80 -16.72 -13.54
N ALA A 186 4.14 -16.09 -12.57
CA ALA A 186 4.82 -15.48 -11.43
C ALA A 186 5.67 -16.50 -10.64
N THR A 187 5.16 -17.72 -10.46
CA THR A 187 5.92 -18.80 -9.78
C THR A 187 7.19 -19.15 -10.55
N VAL A 188 7.14 -19.17 -11.88
CA VAL A 188 8.32 -19.42 -12.73
C VAL A 188 9.31 -18.27 -12.60
N SER A 189 8.87 -17.02 -12.77
CA SER A 189 9.73 -15.85 -12.64
C SER A 189 10.44 -15.77 -11.28
N VAL A 190 9.75 -16.10 -10.18
CA VAL A 190 10.39 -16.18 -8.84
C VAL A 190 11.54 -17.19 -8.81
N LYS A 191 11.38 -18.37 -9.44
CA LYS A 191 12.45 -19.37 -9.51
C LYS A 191 13.64 -18.87 -10.33
N ASP A 192 13.40 -18.13 -11.41
CA ASP A 192 14.46 -17.57 -12.24
C ASP A 192 15.27 -16.52 -11.46
N PHE A 193 14.59 -15.68 -10.67
CA PHE A 193 15.25 -14.73 -9.76
C PHE A 193 16.06 -15.41 -8.64
N GLU A 194 15.62 -16.55 -8.14
CA GLU A 194 16.41 -17.30 -7.14
C GLU A 194 17.67 -17.93 -7.73
N GLN A 195 17.67 -18.30 -9.02
CA GLN A 195 18.86 -18.86 -9.67
C GLN A 195 20.03 -17.87 -9.69
N VAL A 196 19.74 -16.57 -9.64
CA VAL A 196 20.76 -15.51 -9.55
C VAL A 196 21.12 -15.14 -8.09
N GLY A 197 20.61 -15.89 -7.12
CA GLY A 197 20.97 -15.76 -5.70
C GLY A 197 20.04 -14.87 -4.86
N LEU A 198 18.89 -14.44 -5.39
CA LEU A 198 17.90 -13.74 -4.58
C LEU A 198 17.19 -14.72 -3.64
N GLU A 199 17.11 -14.39 -2.35
CA GLU A 199 16.33 -15.14 -1.36
C GLU A 199 14.86 -14.69 -1.41
N LEU A 200 13.99 -15.53 -1.98
CA LEU A 200 12.59 -15.19 -2.22
C LEU A 200 11.61 -16.17 -1.55
N SER A 201 12.01 -16.83 -0.46
CA SER A 201 11.14 -17.72 0.31
C SER A 201 9.86 -17.04 0.80
N TRP A 202 9.99 -15.78 1.23
CA TRP A 202 8.87 -14.94 1.67
C TRP A 202 7.86 -14.71 0.54
N MET A 203 8.35 -14.51 -0.69
CA MET A 203 7.51 -14.24 -1.86
C MET A 203 6.80 -15.50 -2.32
N LYS A 204 7.51 -16.64 -2.35
CA LYS A 204 6.91 -17.95 -2.62
C LYS A 204 5.77 -18.26 -1.67
N LYS A 205 6.00 -18.09 -0.36
CA LYS A 205 4.97 -18.33 0.66
C LYS A 205 3.75 -17.45 0.45
N ARG A 206 3.95 -16.18 0.08
CA ARG A 206 2.86 -15.25 -0.20
C ARG A 206 2.10 -15.63 -1.47
N LEU A 207 2.79 -16.08 -2.52
CA LEU A 207 2.18 -16.54 -3.76
C LEU A 207 1.34 -17.82 -3.54
N GLU A 208 1.83 -18.77 -2.75
CA GLU A 208 1.07 -19.96 -2.35
C GLU A 208 -0.16 -19.62 -1.53
N THR A 209 -0.06 -18.62 -0.65
CA THR A 209 -1.21 -18.11 0.10
C THR A 209 -2.23 -17.48 -0.83
N ALA A 210 -1.79 -16.67 -1.81
CA ALA A 210 -2.67 -16.07 -2.81
C ALA A 210 -3.40 -17.13 -3.67
N LYS A 211 -2.69 -18.18 -4.11
CA LYS A 211 -3.29 -19.32 -4.82
C LYS A 211 -4.43 -19.97 -4.03
N LYS A 212 -4.20 -20.24 -2.74
CA LYS A 212 -5.21 -20.84 -1.87
C LYS A 212 -6.43 -19.94 -1.70
N VAL A 213 -6.22 -18.65 -1.48
CA VAL A 213 -7.30 -17.66 -1.33
C VAL A 213 -8.12 -17.57 -2.61
N ASN A 214 -7.47 -17.51 -3.78
CA ASN A 214 -8.15 -17.42 -5.07
C ASN A 214 -9.09 -18.61 -5.31
N LYS A 215 -8.60 -19.83 -5.07
CA LYS A 215 -9.42 -21.05 -5.15
C LYS A 215 -10.59 -21.04 -4.16
N CYS A 216 -10.38 -20.48 -2.97
CA CYS A 216 -11.41 -20.37 -1.94
C CYS A 216 -12.49 -19.34 -2.32
N THR A 217 -12.12 -18.24 -2.99
CA THR A 217 -13.07 -17.22 -3.46
C THR A 217 -13.97 -17.74 -4.57
N GLU A 218 -13.43 -18.46 -5.55
CA GLU A 218 -14.23 -19.12 -6.59
C GLU A 218 -15.22 -20.13 -5.99
N SER A 219 -14.75 -20.95 -5.04
CA SER A 219 -15.58 -21.92 -4.34
C SER A 219 -16.69 -21.24 -3.53
N ARG A 220 -16.40 -20.09 -2.91
CA ARG A 220 -17.38 -19.32 -2.11
C ARG A 220 -18.47 -18.70 -2.98
N ILE A 221 -18.11 -18.12 -4.14
CA ILE A 221 -19.09 -17.59 -5.11
C ILE A 221 -20.06 -18.71 -5.55
N TYR A 222 -19.54 -19.91 -5.81
CA TYR A 222 -20.38 -21.05 -6.18
C TYR A 222 -21.32 -21.46 -5.04
N VAL A 223 -20.83 -21.53 -3.80
CA VAL A 223 -21.64 -21.86 -2.62
C VAL A 223 -22.75 -20.82 -2.39
N ASP A 224 -22.44 -19.53 -2.50
CA ASP A 224 -23.42 -18.44 -2.34
C ASP A 224 -24.52 -18.51 -3.42
N LEU A 225 -24.14 -18.92 -4.65
CA LEU A 225 -25.08 -19.15 -5.75
C LEU A 225 -26.01 -20.33 -5.45
N CYS A 226 -25.46 -21.45 -4.97
CA CYS A 226 -26.22 -22.62 -4.55
C CYS A 226 -27.16 -22.31 -3.37
N GLU A 227 -26.70 -21.54 -2.38
CA GLU A 227 -27.49 -21.14 -1.23
C GLU A 227 -28.67 -20.25 -1.65
N THR A 228 -28.44 -19.31 -2.56
CA THR A 228 -29.50 -18.48 -3.14
C THR A 228 -30.53 -19.33 -3.89
N ALA A 229 -30.08 -20.26 -4.73
CA ALA A 229 -30.96 -21.17 -5.46
C ALA A 229 -31.79 -22.06 -4.51
N LEU A 230 -31.17 -22.58 -3.45
CA LEU A 230 -31.86 -23.35 -2.41
C LEU A 230 -32.92 -22.52 -1.68
N LYS A 231 -32.61 -21.25 -1.36
CA LYS A 231 -33.56 -20.36 -0.71
C LYS A 231 -34.80 -20.10 -1.57
N VAL A 232 -34.61 -19.90 -2.88
CA VAL A 232 -35.71 -19.77 -3.86
C VAL A 232 -36.52 -21.06 -3.96
N GLY A 233 -35.85 -22.22 -4.10
CA GLY A 233 -36.52 -23.52 -4.15
C GLY A 233 -37.38 -23.78 -2.90
N ARG A 234 -36.86 -23.51 -1.71
CA ARG A 234 -37.61 -23.64 -0.44
C ARG A 234 -38.80 -22.69 -0.33
N ALA A 235 -38.73 -21.51 -0.94
CA ALA A 235 -39.89 -20.61 -0.99
C ALA A 235 -40.98 -21.17 -1.89
N LYS A 236 -40.62 -21.72 -3.07
CA LYS A 236 -41.57 -22.33 -3.98
C LYS A 236 -42.23 -23.58 -3.40
N VAL A 237 -41.49 -24.41 -2.67
CA VAL A 237 -42.05 -25.56 -1.95
C VAL A 237 -43.10 -25.12 -0.95
N ARG A 238 -42.82 -24.09 -0.13
CA ARG A 238 -43.80 -23.55 0.83
C ARG A 238 -45.07 -23.03 0.14
N GLU A 239 -44.94 -22.33 -0.98
CA GLU A 239 -46.08 -21.85 -1.76
C GLU A 239 -46.96 -23.01 -2.28
N LEU A 240 -46.33 -24.10 -2.74
CA LEU A 240 -47.04 -25.30 -3.19
C LEU A 240 -47.72 -26.05 -2.03
N GLU A 241 -47.07 -26.11 -0.87
CA GLU A 241 -47.64 -26.71 0.35
C GLU A 241 -48.86 -25.93 0.83
N GLU A 242 -48.79 -24.60 0.86
CA GLU A 242 -49.93 -23.72 1.19
C GLU A 242 -51.07 -23.90 0.18
N GLY A 243 -50.75 -23.96 -1.12
CA GLY A 243 -51.73 -24.24 -2.17
C GLY A 243 -52.39 -25.62 -2.02
N LEU A 244 -51.63 -26.64 -1.63
CA LEU A 244 -52.15 -27.98 -1.37
C LEU A 244 -53.09 -28.02 -0.16
N VAL A 245 -52.74 -27.33 0.93
CA VAL A 245 -53.61 -27.22 2.11
C VAL A 245 -54.92 -26.54 1.74
N LYS A 246 -54.86 -25.44 0.97
CA LYS A 246 -56.06 -24.72 0.51
C LYS A 246 -56.96 -25.60 -0.38
N ALA A 247 -56.37 -26.33 -1.33
CA ALA A 247 -57.15 -27.22 -2.19
C ALA A 247 -57.81 -28.36 -1.41
N LYS A 248 -57.16 -28.87 -0.35
CA LYS A 248 -57.76 -29.87 0.54
C LYS A 248 -58.94 -29.31 1.32
N THR A 249 -58.82 -28.10 1.88
CA THR A 249 -59.93 -27.46 2.58
C THR A 249 -61.10 -27.16 1.65
N GLU A 250 -60.84 -26.70 0.42
CA GLU A 250 -61.90 -26.49 -0.59
C GLU A 250 -62.62 -27.80 -0.96
N LEU A 251 -61.89 -28.92 -1.04
CA LEU A 251 -62.46 -30.24 -1.28
C LEU A 251 -63.33 -30.72 -0.10
N GLU A 252 -62.87 -30.48 1.13
CA GLU A 252 -63.64 -30.80 2.35
C GLU A 252 -64.92 -29.96 2.42
N ASP A 253 -64.85 -28.65 2.15
CA ASP A 253 -66.01 -27.75 2.08
C ASP A 253 -67.04 -28.21 1.03
N TRP A 254 -66.58 -28.55 -0.18
CA TRP A 254 -67.44 -29.12 -1.24
C TRP A 254 -68.04 -30.46 -0.87
N SER A 255 -67.32 -31.29 -0.10
CA SER A 255 -67.84 -32.56 0.41
C SER A 255 -68.91 -32.35 1.48
N THR A 256 -68.85 -31.26 2.25
CA THR A 256 -69.86 -30.93 3.29
C THR A 256 -71.08 -30.21 2.74
N ASP A 257 -70.95 -29.46 1.64
CA ASP A 257 -72.04 -28.79 0.94
C ASP A 257 -72.78 -29.70 -0.06
N LEU A 258 -72.28 -30.93 -0.28
CA LEU A 258 -72.94 -31.88 -1.14
C LEU A 258 -74.20 -32.43 -0.46
N PRO A 259 -75.41 -32.26 -1.02
CA PRO A 259 -76.61 -32.86 -0.47
C PRO A 259 -76.45 -34.38 -0.42
N ASN A 260 -76.81 -35.01 0.71
CA ASN A 260 -76.72 -36.45 0.97
C ASN A 260 -77.54 -37.34 -0.01
N SER A 261 -78.06 -36.81 -1.11
CA SER A 261 -79.03 -37.45 -1.98
C SER A 261 -78.49 -37.98 -3.31
N LEU A 262 -77.21 -37.78 -3.65
CA LEU A 262 -76.58 -38.45 -4.81
C LEU A 262 -75.17 -38.93 -4.49
N ALA A 263 -74.99 -40.26 -4.46
CA ALA A 263 -73.69 -40.89 -4.44
C ALA A 263 -73.02 -40.78 -5.83
N ALA A 264 -71.69 -40.84 -5.89
CA ALA A 264 -70.91 -40.72 -7.12
C ALA A 264 -71.24 -41.77 -8.21
N ASN A 265 -71.98 -42.83 -7.85
CA ASN A 265 -72.43 -43.90 -8.74
C ASN A 265 -73.93 -43.83 -9.08
N ASP A 266 -74.65 -42.81 -8.63
CA ASP A 266 -76.07 -42.67 -8.94
C ASP A 266 -76.27 -42.13 -10.35
N TYR A 267 -77.24 -42.68 -11.07
CA TYR A 267 -77.61 -42.19 -12.40
C TYR A 267 -78.33 -40.84 -12.27
N LEU A 268 -77.83 -39.82 -12.97
CA LEU A 268 -78.29 -38.42 -12.97
C LEU A 268 -79.81 -38.20 -13.24
N LEU A 269 -80.53 -39.23 -13.67
CA LEU A 269 -81.92 -39.16 -14.15
C LEU A 269 -82.78 -40.33 -13.63
N MET A 270 -82.75 -40.62 -12.32
CA MET A 270 -83.69 -41.59 -11.75
C MET A 270 -85.17 -41.15 -11.84
N ASP A 271 -85.44 -39.84 -11.94
CA ASP A 271 -86.81 -39.30 -11.96
C ASP A 271 -87.41 -39.16 -13.37
N VAL A 272 -86.68 -39.57 -14.42
CA VAL A 272 -87.07 -39.35 -15.84
C VAL A 272 -87.28 -40.65 -16.62
N VAL A 273 -87.13 -41.82 -15.99
CA VAL A 273 -87.41 -43.14 -16.61
C VAL A 273 -88.30 -43.99 -15.72
#